data_AF-A0ABD0N3L6-F1
#
_entry.id   AF-A0ABD0N3L6-F1
#
_cell.length_a   1.000
_cell.length_b   1.000
_cell.length_c   1.000
_cell.angle_alpha   90.00
_cell.angle_beta   90.00
_cell.angle_gamma   90.00
#
_symmetry.space_group_name_H-M   'P 1'
#
loop_
_entity.id
_entity.type
_entity.pdbx_description
1 polymer ?
#
loop_
_entity_poly.entity_id
_entity_poly.type
_entity_poly.pdbx_seq_one_letter_code
_entity_poly.pdbx_strand_id
1 'polypeptide(L)' 'FGLDYPEGMAVDWMGRNLYWADTGTNRIEVARLDGQYRQVLVCKDLDNPRSLALDPANG' A
#
# COMPACT_ATOMS: atom_id res chain seq x y z
N PHE A 1 -14.47 -7.68 0.38
CA PHE A 1 -13.86 -7.99 -0.92
C PHE A 1 -12.89 -6.88 -1.27
N GLY A 2 -11.66 -7.18 -1.69
CA GLY A 2 -10.71 -6.15 -2.14
C GLY A 2 -9.26 -6.34 -1.70
N LEU A 3 -8.97 -7.32 -0.84
CA LEU A 3 -7.61 -7.81 -0.59
C LEU A 3 -7.59 -9.30 -0.93
N ASP A 4 -6.46 -9.79 -1.43
CA ASP A 4 -6.26 -11.21 -1.74
C ASP A 4 -5.00 -11.74 -1.03
N TYR A 5 -3.82 -11.19 -1.34
CA TYR A 5 -2.56 -11.53 -0.66
C TYR A 5 -1.74 -10.27 -0.30
N PRO A 6 -2.12 -9.52 0.75
CA PRO A 6 -1.38 -8.35 1.22
C PRO A 6 -0.10 -8.78 1.97
N GLU A 7 1.01 -8.93 1.24
CA GLU A 7 2.27 -9.47 1.79
C GLU A 7 3.22 -8.38 2.31
N GLY A 8 3.09 -7.13 1.83
CA GLY A 8 3.92 -6.01 2.27
C GLY A 8 3.09 -4.86 2.78
N MET A 9 3.53 -4.27 3.89
CA MET A 9 2.89 -3.10 4.48
C MET A 9 3.96 -2.15 5.02
N ALA A 10 3.69 -0.84 4.91
CA ALA A 10 4.53 0.20 5.48
C ALA A 10 3.66 1.36 6.00
N VAL A 11 4.13 2.01 7.07
CA VAL A 11 3.40 3.09 7.74
C VAL A 11 4.13 4.40 7.51
N ASP A 12 3.39 5.38 6.98
CA ASP A 12 3.80 6.78 7.00
C ASP A 12 3.31 7.39 8.33
N TRP A 13 4.22 7.53 9.28
CA TRP A 13 3.93 8.08 10.60
C TRP A 13 3.75 9.60 10.59
N MET A 14 4.30 10.30 9.59
CA MET A 14 4.18 11.76 9.47
C MET A 14 2.83 12.16 8.88
N GLY A 15 2.45 11.55 7.75
CA GLY A 15 1.19 11.80 7.04
C GLY A 15 0.01 10.97 7.57
N ARG A 16 0.24 10.04 8.49
CA ARG A 16 -0.78 9.18 9.12
C ARG A 16 -1.51 8.31 8.10
N ASN A 17 -0.73 7.62 7.27
CA ASN A 17 -1.22 6.74 6.21
C ASN A 17 -0.62 5.34 6.33
N LEU A 18 -1.36 4.36 5.83
CA LEU A 18 -0.96 2.97 5.71
C LEU A 18 -0.86 2.63 4.23
N TYR A 19 0.29 2.08 3.82
CA TYR A 19 0.53 1.60 2.47
C TYR A 19 0.65 0.08 2.48
N TRP A 20 0.15 -0.59 1.45
CA TRP A 20 0.32 -2.03 1.29
C TRP A 20 0.47 -2.44 -0.16
N ALA A 21 1.17 -3.56 -0.35
CA ALA A 21 1.35 -4.26 -1.61
C ALA A 21 0.59 -5.58 -1.51
N ASP A 22 -0.28 -5.82 -2.48
CA ASP A 22 -1.10 -7.02 -2.57
C ASP A 22 -0.72 -7.81 -3.83
N THR A 23 -0.13 -8.98 -3.64
CA THR A 23 0.37 -9.85 -4.72
C THR A 23 -0.79 -10.48 -5.51
N GLY A 24 -1.90 -10.79 -4.84
CA GLY A 24 -3.06 -11.40 -5.50
C GLY A 24 -3.82 -10.44 -6.40
N THR A 25 -3.93 -9.18 -5.98
CA THR A 25 -4.60 -8.14 -6.79
C THR A 25 -3.65 -7.34 -7.69
N ASN A 26 -2.34 -7.53 -7.56
CA ASN A 26 -1.27 -6.75 -8.22
C ASN A 26 -1.47 -5.23 -8.04
N ARG A 27 -1.63 -4.80 -6.79
CA ARG A 27 -1.85 -3.39 -6.45
C ARG A 27 -0.96 -2.93 -5.32
N ILE A 28 -0.55 -1.67 -5.42
CA ILE A 28 -0.04 -0.88 -4.30
C ILE A 28 -1.09 0.17 -3.97
N GLU A 29 -1.49 0.22 -2.72
CA GLU A 29 -2.61 1.03 -2.25
C GLU A 29 -2.26 1.77 -0.96
N VAL A 30 -3.05 2.78 -0.65
CA VAL A 30 -2.94 3.59 0.56
C VAL A 30 -4.29 3.81 1.20
N ALA A 31 -4.32 3.98 2.51
CA ALA A 31 -5.46 4.47 3.27
C ALA A 31 -4.97 5.29 4.48
N ARG A 32 -5.87 6.02 5.14
CA ARG A 32 -5.61 6.54 6.49
C ARG A 32 -5.37 5.38 7.46
N LEU A 33 -4.72 5.66 8.60
CA LEU A 33 -4.49 4.64 9.64
C LEU A 33 -5.78 4.05 10.23
N ASP A 34 -6.91 4.75 10.12
CA ASP A 34 -8.24 4.25 10.52
C ASP A 34 -8.94 3.47 9.40
N GLY A 35 -8.27 3.24 8.26
CA GLY A 35 -8.78 2.53 7.09
C GLY A 35 -9.65 3.37 6.16
N GLN A 36 -9.91 4.64 6.47
CA GLN A 36 -10.69 5.52 5.59
C GLN A 36 -9.86 5.97 4.38
N TYR A 37 -10.57 6.46 3.35
CA TYR A 37 -9.96 7.06 2.15
C TYR A 37 -8.98 6.12 1.41
N ARG A 38 -9.35 4.85 1.29
CA ARG A 38 -8.59 3.87 0.51
C ARG A 38 -8.48 4.30 -0.96
N GLN A 39 -7.27 4.24 -1.50
CA GLN A 39 -6.96 4.59 -2.88
C GLN A 39 -5.91 3.65 -3.47
N VAL A 40 -6.09 3.29 -4.75
CA VAL A 40 -5.08 2.57 -5.54
C VAL A 40 -4.06 3.57 -6.08
N LEU A 41 -2.78 3.35 -5.80
CA LEU A 41 -1.68 4.19 -6.25
C LEU A 41 -1.02 3.63 -7.52
N VAL A 42 -0.80 2.31 -7.55
CA VAL A 42 -0.18 1.62 -8.68
C VAL A 42 -0.93 0.31 -8.93
N CYS A 43 -1.29 0.07 -10.20
CA CYS A 43 -2.01 -1.13 -10.62
C CYS A 43 -1.72 -1.55 -12.08
N LYS A 44 -0.74 -0.92 -12.71
CA LYS A 44 -0.29 -1.24 -14.06
C LYS A 44 1.16 -1.69 -13.98
N ASP A 45 1.51 -2.66 -14.81
CA ASP A 45 2.87 -3.19 -14.94
C ASP A 45 3.46 -3.69 -13.59
N LEU A 46 2.60 -4.17 -12.70
CA LEU A 46 2.96 -4.86 -11.46
C LEU A 46 2.80 -6.36 -11.65
N ASP A 47 3.82 -7.10 -11.24
CA ASP A 47 3.82 -8.55 -11.17
C ASP A 47 4.31 -8.97 -9.78
N ASN A 48 3.37 -9.44 -8.96
CA ASN A 48 3.61 -9.92 -7.60
C ASN A 48 4.41 -8.93 -6.71
N PRO A 49 3.89 -7.70 -6.46
CA PRO A 49 4.54 -6.75 -5.57
C PRO A 49 4.53 -7.28 -4.12
N ARG A 50 5.71 -7.49 -3.53
CA ARG A 50 5.84 -8.09 -2.19
C ARG A 50 6.21 -7.08 -1.11
N SER A 51 7.47 -6.66 -1.06
CA SER A 51 7.95 -5.81 0.04
C SER A 51 7.77 -4.32 -0.26
N LEU A 52 7.48 -3.55 0.79
CA LEU A 52 7.40 -2.09 0.77
C LEU A 52 8.26 -1.50 1.89
N ALA A 53 8.92 -0.38 1.58
CA ALA A 53 9.55 0.50 2.55
C ALA A 53 9.20 1.94 2.17
N LEU A 54 9.10 2.82 3.17
CA LEU A 54 8.79 4.23 2.97
C LEU A 54 9.91 5.08 3.57
N ASP A 55 10.15 6.23 2.95
CA ASP A 55 10.94 7.31 3.52
C ASP A 55 10.07 8.57 3.67
N PRO A 56 9.21 8.66 4.71
CA PRO A 56 8.26 9.76 4.84
C PRO A 56 8.88 11.15 4.93
N ALA A 57 10.17 11.24 5.31
CA ALA A 57 10.86 12.51 5.42
C ALA A 57 11.27 13.07 4.05
N ASN A 58 11.47 12.21 3.05
CA ASN A 58 11.97 12.60 1.73
C ASN A 58 10.94 12.40 0.60
N GLY A 59 9.81 11.73 0.88
CA GLY A 59 8.79 11.40 -0.11
C GLY A 59 9.21 10.25 -1.03
#